data_AF-A0A1F5GZJ2-F1
#
_entry.id   AF-A0A1F5GZJ2-F1
#
_cell.length_a   1.000
_cell.length_b   1.000
_cell.length_c   1.000
_cell.angle_alpha   90.00
_cell.angle_beta   90.00
_cell.angle_gamma   90.00
#
_symmetry.space_group_name_H-M   'P 1'
#
loop_
_entity.id
_entity.type
_entity.pdbx_description
1 polymer ?
#
loop_
_entity_poly.entity_id
_entity_poly.type
_entity_poly.pdbx_seq_one_letter_code
_entity_poly.pdbx_strand_id
1 'polypeptide(L)'
;MKNGQALVTLLVFSAIAIIITSAVTIVTVINLQSTSKYSQAENALFIAEAGADNALLRILRDPNSNYTGETLNIGPGTATITVSGISPKIIISEGKDGNFIRKVQIEGNYINNVFNQTSWKEID
;
A
#
# COMPACT_ATOMS: atom_id res chain seq x y z
N MET A 1 50.41 -37.07 9.19
CA MET A 1 49.37 -36.45 8.34
C MET A 1 50.10 -35.65 7.26
N LYS A 2 49.79 -35.86 5.97
CA LYS A 2 50.52 -35.21 4.87
C LYS A 2 50.09 -33.74 4.77
N ASN A 3 51.06 -32.81 4.72
CA ASN A 3 50.86 -31.36 4.80
C ASN A 3 49.85 -30.77 3.79
N GLY A 4 49.55 -31.46 2.69
CA GLY A 4 48.51 -31.07 1.73
C GLY A 4 47.07 -31.33 2.18
N GLN A 5 46.83 -32.30 3.08
CA GLN A 5 45.46 -32.61 3.53
C GLN A 5 44.85 -31.47 4.35
N ALA A 6 45.65 -30.78 5.17
CA ALA A 6 45.17 -29.63 5.96
C ALA A 6 44.73 -28.46 5.08
N LEU A 7 45.42 -28.24 3.95
CA LEU A 7 45.06 -27.19 2.99
C LEU A 7 43.77 -27.54 2.25
N VAL A 8 43.59 -28.80 1.87
CA VAL A 8 42.37 -29.28 1.20
C VAL A 8 41.17 -29.21 2.15
N THR A 9 41.31 -29.62 3.42
CA THR A 9 40.22 -29.50 4.39
C THR A 9 39.85 -28.05 4.65
N LEU A 10 40.83 -27.16 4.79
CA LEU A 10 40.58 -25.73 4.93
C LEU A 10 39.83 -25.15 3.72
N LEU A 11 40.24 -25.54 2.51
CA LEU A 11 39.59 -25.11 1.27
C LEU A 11 38.13 -25.56 1.24
N VAL A 12 37.85 -26.82 1.58
CA VAL A 12 36.48 -27.35 1.65
C VAL A 12 35.65 -26.60 2.69
N PHE A 13 36.17 -26.36 3.88
CA PHE A 13 35.46 -25.60 4.91
C PHE A 13 35.19 -24.15 4.46
N SER A 14 36.15 -23.51 3.80
CA SER A 14 35.97 -22.15 3.27
C SER A 14 34.90 -22.10 2.17
N ALA A 15 34.88 -23.09 1.28
CA ALA A 15 33.88 -23.18 0.23
C ALA A 15 32.48 -23.39 0.81
N ILE A 16 32.34 -24.28 1.80
CA ILE A 16 31.07 -24.51 2.50
C ILE A 16 30.60 -23.23 3.21
N ALA A 17 31.50 -22.53 3.92
CA ALA A 17 31.18 -21.29 4.60
C ALA A 17 30.68 -20.20 3.64
N ILE A 18 31.30 -20.05 2.47
CA ILE A 18 30.87 -19.11 1.43
C ILE A 18 29.49 -19.48 0.90
N ILE A 19 29.23 -20.77 0.63
CA ILE A 19 27.93 -21.25 0.15
C ILE A 19 26.84 -20.93 1.16
N ILE A 20 27.07 -21.23 2.44
CA ILE A 20 26.09 -20.98 3.51
C ILE A 20 25.82 -19.48 3.65
N THR A 21 26.88 -18.66 3.70
CA THR A 21 26.75 -17.21 3.83
C THR A 21 26.01 -16.62 2.62
N SER A 22 26.31 -17.10 1.42
CA SER A 22 25.61 -16.68 0.19
C SER A 22 24.13 -17.05 0.23
N ALA A 23 23.78 -18.26 0.70
CA ALA A 23 22.39 -18.66 0.83
C ALA A 23 21.62 -17.76 1.81
N VAL A 24 22.20 -17.46 2.97
CA VAL A 24 21.58 -16.60 3.99
C VAL A 24 21.39 -15.17 3.49
N THR A 25 22.40 -14.61 2.81
CA THR A 25 22.30 -13.25 2.26
C THR A 25 21.21 -13.15 1.19
N ILE A 26 21.07 -14.14 0.30
CA ILE A 26 20.00 -14.18 -0.70
C ILE A 26 18.62 -14.19 -0.03
N VAL A 27 18.40 -15.07 0.95
CA VAL A 27 17.11 -15.14 1.68
C VAL A 27 16.81 -13.81 2.37
N THR A 28 17.81 -13.18 2.97
CA THR A 28 17.66 -11.88 3.63
C THR A 28 17.24 -10.81 2.63
N VAL A 29 17.88 -10.74 1.46
CA VAL A 29 17.51 -9.79 0.40
C VAL A 29 16.08 -10.00 -0.08
N ILE A 30 15.65 -11.26 -0.25
CA ILE A 30 14.27 -11.59 -0.63
C ILE A 30 13.29 -11.07 0.42
N ASN A 31 13.56 -11.32 1.70
CA ASN A 31 12.70 -10.86 2.79
C ASN A 31 12.63 -9.33 2.88
N LEU A 32 13.76 -8.64 2.70
CA LEU A 32 13.81 -7.18 2.68
C LEU A 32 12.99 -6.59 1.54
N GLN A 33 13.10 -7.17 0.34
CA GLN A 33 12.29 -6.73 -0.80
C GLN A 33 10.80 -6.96 -0.55
N SER A 34 10.41 -8.13 -0.04
CA SER A 34 9.01 -8.43 0.28
C SER A 34 8.46 -7.46 1.34
N THR A 35 9.21 -7.20 2.40
CA THR A 35 8.83 -6.26 3.46
C THR A 35 8.70 -4.84 2.93
N SER A 36 9.64 -4.40 2.08
CA SER A 36 9.60 -3.08 1.46
C SER A 36 8.40 -2.90 0.52
N LYS A 37 8.06 -3.92 -0.27
CA LYS A 37 6.87 -3.90 -1.13
C LYS A 37 5.58 -3.88 -0.32
N TYR A 38 5.53 -4.65 0.76
CA TYR A 38 4.38 -4.66 1.68
C TYR A 38 4.17 -3.28 2.31
N SER A 39 5.23 -2.67 2.84
CA SER A 39 5.15 -1.33 3.43
C SER A 39 4.71 -0.25 2.43
N GLN A 40 5.19 -0.29 1.19
CA GLN A 40 4.74 0.65 0.15
C GLN A 40 3.27 0.43 -0.23
N ALA A 41 2.81 -0.83 -0.28
CA ALA A 41 1.40 -1.14 -0.52
C ALA A 41 0.50 -0.66 0.63
N GLU A 42 0.95 -0.82 1.88
CA GLU A 42 0.25 -0.32 3.07
C GLU A 42 0.18 1.22 3.09
N ASN A 43 1.27 1.90 2.73
CA ASN A 43 1.26 3.36 2.57
C ASN A 43 0.27 3.82 1.49
N ALA A 44 0.23 3.13 0.33
CA ALA A 44 -0.72 3.45 -0.72
C ALA A 44 -2.17 3.27 -0.26
N LEU A 45 -2.45 2.24 0.55
CA LEU A 45 -3.77 2.03 1.16
C LEU A 45 -4.12 3.14 2.14
N PHE A 46 -3.19 3.52 3.03
CA PHE A 46 -3.39 4.62 3.97
C PHE A 46 -3.69 5.95 3.25
N ILE A 47 -3.00 6.23 2.15
CA ILE A 47 -3.26 7.41 1.31
C ILE A 47 -4.66 7.32 0.68
N ALA A 48 -5.06 6.15 0.20
CA ALA A 48 -6.40 5.93 -0.35
C ALA A 48 -7.49 6.17 0.71
N GLU A 49 -7.33 5.63 1.90
CA GLU A 49 -8.25 5.83 3.04
C GLU A 49 -8.35 7.30 3.44
N ALA A 50 -7.21 7.99 3.60
CA ALA A 50 -7.19 9.40 3.92
C ALA A 50 -7.87 10.28 2.85
N GLY A 51 -7.74 9.91 1.57
CA GLY A 51 -8.49 10.55 0.49
C GLY A 51 -10.00 10.30 0.58
N ALA A 52 -10.40 9.08 0.92
CA ALA A 52 -11.82 8.72 1.10
C ALA A 52 -12.45 9.46 2.29
N ASP A 53 -11.73 9.57 3.40
CA ASP A 53 -12.12 10.36 4.58
C ASP A 53 -12.28 11.84 4.26
N ASN A 54 -11.32 12.44 3.56
CA ASN A 54 -11.40 13.83 3.15
C ASN A 54 -12.60 14.07 2.21
N ALA A 55 -12.89 13.14 1.30
CA ALA A 55 -14.07 13.20 0.45
C ALA A 55 -15.37 13.16 1.26
N LEU A 56 -15.46 12.23 2.22
CA LEU A 56 -16.61 12.11 3.11
C LEU A 56 -16.81 13.38 3.94
N LEU A 57 -15.74 13.92 4.53
CA LEU A 57 -15.78 15.17 5.30
C LEU A 57 -16.30 16.33 4.46
N ARG A 58 -15.87 16.43 3.19
CA ARG A 58 -16.36 17.49 2.28
C ARG A 58 -17.84 17.34 1.95
N ILE A 59 -18.29 16.12 1.69
CA ILE A 59 -19.71 15.84 1.43
C ILE A 59 -20.56 16.18 2.67
N LEU A 60 -20.07 15.88 3.88
CA LEU A 60 -20.76 16.22 5.12
C LEU A 60 -20.80 17.73 5.38
N ARG A 61 -19.72 18.45 5.01
CA ARG A 61 -19.59 19.90 5.24
C ARG A 61 -20.39 20.73 4.24
N ASP A 62 -20.39 20.34 2.98
CA ASP A 62 -21.15 21.00 1.91
C ASP A 62 -21.89 19.96 1.05
N PRO A 63 -23.06 19.48 1.51
CA PRO A 63 -23.81 18.42 0.83
C PRO A 63 -24.46 18.86 -0.48
N ASN A 64 -24.64 20.17 -0.66
CA ASN A 64 -25.21 20.75 -1.88
C ASN A 64 -24.15 21.03 -2.95
N SER A 65 -22.87 20.85 -2.63
CA SER A 65 -21.80 20.93 -3.62
C SER A 65 -21.87 19.75 -4.59
N ASN A 66 -21.77 20.05 -5.89
CA ASN A 66 -21.52 19.04 -6.93
C ASN A 66 -20.06 18.57 -6.88
N TYR A 67 -19.58 18.19 -5.70
CA TYR A 67 -18.23 17.69 -5.51
C TYR A 67 -18.06 16.37 -6.26
N THR A 68 -17.24 16.39 -7.31
CA THR A 68 -16.94 15.24 -8.18
C THR A 68 -15.61 14.58 -7.85
N GLY A 69 -14.85 15.11 -6.91
CA GLY A 69 -13.52 14.61 -6.55
C GLY A 69 -12.42 15.67 -6.66
N GLU A 70 -11.20 15.27 -6.30
CA GLU A 70 -9.99 16.07 -6.36
C GLU A 70 -8.75 15.18 -6.27
N THR A 71 -7.57 15.74 -6.52
CA THR A 71 -6.30 15.11 -6.18
C THR A 71 -5.70 15.79 -4.96
N LEU A 72 -5.39 15.00 -3.94
CA LEU A 72 -4.76 15.45 -2.70
C LEU A 72 -3.35 14.86 -2.59
N ASN A 73 -2.38 15.71 -2.26
CA ASN A 73 -1.02 15.24 -1.97
C ASN A 73 -0.93 14.91 -0.48
N ILE A 74 -0.54 13.67 -0.17
CA ILE A 74 -0.42 13.17 1.21
C ILE A 74 1.00 12.66 1.39
N GLY A 75 1.85 13.48 2.04
CA GLY A 75 3.27 13.19 2.18
C GLY A 75 3.94 13.05 0.81
N PRO A 76 4.67 11.93 0.54
CA PRO A 76 5.30 11.68 -0.76
C PRO A 76 4.34 11.14 -1.83
N GLY A 77 3.12 10.75 -1.47
CA GLY A 77 2.15 10.13 -2.37
C GLY A 77 0.95 11.02 -2.71
N THR A 78 0.05 10.48 -3.52
CA THR A 78 -1.12 11.20 -4.03
C THR A 78 -2.39 10.37 -3.90
N ALA A 79 -3.46 10.97 -3.39
CA ALA A 79 -4.81 10.41 -3.39
C ALA A 79 -5.63 11.07 -4.50
N THR A 80 -6.11 10.31 -5.46
CA THR A 80 -7.04 10.77 -6.51
C THR A 80 -8.44 10.31 -6.16
N ILE A 81 -9.29 11.27 -5.79
CA ILE A 81 -10.65 11.05 -5.36
C ILE A 81 -11.58 11.30 -6.55
N THR A 82 -12.54 10.41 -6.75
CA THR A 82 -13.65 10.55 -7.69
C THR A 82 -14.94 10.29 -6.95
N VAL A 83 -15.90 11.20 -7.06
CA VAL A 83 -17.23 11.09 -6.45
C VAL A 83 -18.27 11.10 -7.56
N SER A 84 -19.15 10.10 -7.52
CA SER A 84 -20.20 9.90 -8.52
C SER A 84 -21.47 9.34 -7.86
N GLY A 85 -22.58 9.30 -8.59
CA GLY A 85 -23.85 8.81 -8.05
C GLY A 85 -24.54 9.81 -7.11
N ILE A 86 -25.84 9.60 -6.92
CA ILE A 86 -26.70 10.47 -6.10
C ILE A 86 -27.23 9.68 -4.90
N SER A 87 -27.77 8.49 -5.15
CA SER A 87 -28.26 7.54 -4.14
C SER A 87 -28.26 6.13 -4.74
N PRO A 88 -27.24 5.30 -4.47
CA PRO A 88 -26.08 5.56 -3.61
C PRO A 88 -25.09 6.56 -4.23
N LYS A 89 -24.47 7.35 -3.36
CA LYS A 89 -23.29 8.15 -3.66
C LYS A 89 -22.07 7.25 -3.51
N ILE A 90 -21.21 7.26 -4.52
CA ILE A 90 -20.04 6.41 -4.66
C ILE A 90 -18.81 7.30 -4.63
N ILE A 91 -17.93 7.04 -3.66
CA ILE A 91 -16.65 7.72 -3.49
C ILE A 91 -15.58 6.67 -3.78
N ILE A 92 -14.72 6.94 -4.75
CA ILE A 92 -13.54 6.13 -5.05
C ILE A 92 -12.33 6.99 -4.77
N SER A 93 -11.44 6.51 -3.91
CA SER A 93 -10.16 7.15 -3.62
C SER A 93 -9.03 6.22 -4.03
N GLU A 94 -8.21 6.65 -4.98
CA GLU A 94 -7.02 5.95 -5.45
C GLU A 94 -5.78 6.55 -4.79
N GLY A 95 -5.19 5.81 -3.85
CA GLY A 95 -3.92 6.16 -3.21
C GLY A 95 -2.74 5.60 -3.99
N LYS A 96 -1.76 6.46 -4.25
CA LYS A 96 -0.53 6.12 -4.97
C LYS A 96 0.70 6.51 -4.17
N ASP A 97 1.58 5.54 -3.94
CA ASP A 97 2.93 5.73 -3.39
C ASP A 97 3.94 5.07 -4.35
N GLY A 98 4.67 5.90 -5.12
CA GLY A 98 5.54 5.45 -6.20
C GLY A 98 4.77 4.66 -7.29
N ASN A 99 5.04 3.35 -7.37
CA ASN A 99 4.38 2.42 -8.32
C ASN A 99 3.24 1.61 -7.67
N PHE A 100 3.02 1.75 -6.36
CA PHE A 100 1.97 1.04 -5.65
C PHE A 100 0.69 1.86 -5.70
N ILE A 101 -0.38 1.20 -6.12
CA ILE A 101 -1.71 1.80 -6.22
C ILE A 101 -2.68 0.92 -5.44
N ARG A 102 -3.50 1.58 -4.63
CA ARG A 102 -4.58 0.98 -3.85
C ARG A 102 -5.82 1.86 -4.00
N LYS A 103 -7.00 1.24 -4.04
CA LYS A 103 -8.25 1.97 -4.17
C LYS A 103 -9.20 1.57 -3.07
N VAL A 104 -9.88 2.57 -2.52
CA VAL A 104 -10.94 2.39 -1.54
C VAL A 104 -12.22 2.94 -2.13
N GLN A 105 -13.29 2.16 -2.03
CA GLN A 105 -14.62 2.56 -2.42
C GLN A 105 -15.53 2.65 -1.19
N ILE A 106 -16.18 3.81 -1.04
CA ILE A 106 -17.25 4.03 -0.08
C ILE A 106 -18.55 4.21 -0.86
N GLU A 107 -19.58 3.49 -0.45
CA GLU A 107 -20.94 3.66 -0.92
C GLU A 107 -21.82 4.07 0.25
N GLY A 108 -22.75 4.99 0.01
CA GLY A 108 -23.72 5.38 1.02
C GLY A 108 -24.74 6.38 0.51
N ASN A 109 -25.70 6.70 1.36
CA ASN A 109 -26.76 7.65 1.07
C ASN A 109 -26.69 8.82 2.04
N TYR A 110 -26.73 10.05 1.51
CA TYR A 110 -26.83 11.24 2.34
C TYR A 110 -28.30 11.60 2.54
N ILE A 111 -28.84 11.34 3.73
CA ILE A 111 -30.26 11.55 4.08
C ILE A 111 -30.32 12.27 5.42
N ASN A 112 -31.15 13.31 5.52
CA ASN A 112 -31.37 14.06 6.77
C ASN A 112 -30.06 14.56 7.42
N ASN A 113 -29.15 15.09 6.60
CA ASN A 113 -27.86 15.61 7.04
C ASN A 113 -26.88 14.56 7.62
N VAL A 114 -27.14 13.27 7.39
CA VAL A 114 -26.32 12.14 7.82
C VAL A 114 -25.93 11.30 6.61
N PHE A 115 -24.64 10.97 6.50
CA PHE A 115 -24.17 10.01 5.51
C PHE A 115 -24.33 8.58 6.06
N ASN A 116 -25.32 7.85 5.54
CA ASN A 116 -25.53 6.44 5.86
C ASN A 116 -24.64 5.60 4.95
N GLN A 117 -23.46 5.23 5.46
CA GLN A 117 -22.53 4.34 4.79
C GLN A 117 -23.13 2.94 4.67
N THR A 118 -23.19 2.42 3.44
CA THR A 118 -23.63 1.06 3.13
C THR A 118 -22.46 0.12 2.87
N SER A 119 -21.35 0.63 2.35
CA SER A 119 -20.14 -0.16 2.11
C SER A 119 -18.89 0.70 2.25
N TRP A 120 -17.82 0.09 2.76
CA TRP A 120 -16.46 0.61 2.68
C TRP A 120 -15.56 -0.59 2.47
N LYS A 121 -14.87 -0.61 1.33
CA LYS A 121 -14.02 -1.74 0.96
C LYS A 121 -12.88 -1.28 0.07
N GLU A 122 -11.78 -1.98 0.17
CA GLU A 122 -10.73 -1.94 -0.85
C GLU A 122 -11.26 -2.56 -2.15
N ILE A 123 -10.90 -1.96 -3.29
CA ILE A 123 -11.20 -2.46 -4.63
C ILE A 123 -9.92 -2.47 -5.47
N ASP A 124 -9.92 -3.24 -6.57
CA ASP A 124 -8.79 -3.35 -7.50
C ASP A 124 -8.70 -2.16 -8.49
#